data_AF-A0A4P7N1A0-F1
#
_entry.id   AF-A0A4P7N1A0-F1
#
_cell.length_a   1.000
_cell.length_b   1.000
_cell.length_c   1.000
_cell.angle_alpha   90.00
_cell.angle_beta   90.00
_cell.angle_gamma   90.00
#
_symmetry.space_group_name_H-M   'P 1'
#
loop_
_entity.id
_entity.type
_entity.pdbx_description
1 polymer ?
#
loop_
_entity_poly.entity_id
_entity_poly.type
_entity_poly.pdbx_seq_one_letter_code
_entity_poly.pdbx_strand_id
1 'polypeptide(L)'
;MLWDNFKRLWRINFSVFTKKDIFNTRNGLGVNTFIYYGRIYILANYYGIGRLMDILLQKFHQILVKSKIPKTNFNDIVAMVRFYYAKLVPEKLKRLVVYYISCNLEILWKIKEF
;
A
#
# COMPACT_ATOMS: atom_id res chain seq x y z
N MET A 1 -5.17 -15.62 -12.37
CA MET A 1 -3.87 -15.09 -11.88
C MET A 1 -4.08 -14.35 -10.56
N LEU A 2 -3.23 -14.58 -9.55
CA LEU A 2 -3.30 -13.94 -8.22
C LEU A 2 -3.36 -12.40 -8.30
N TRP A 3 -2.62 -11.81 -9.24
CA TRP A 3 -2.58 -10.36 -9.46
C TRP A 3 -3.93 -9.76 -9.89
N ASP A 4 -4.71 -10.46 -10.73
CA ASP A 4 -6.02 -9.97 -11.15
C ASP A 4 -7.06 -10.05 -10.03
N ASN A 5 -6.93 -11.05 -9.15
CA ASN A 5 -7.70 -11.13 -7.92
C ASN A 5 -7.31 -10.00 -6.95
N PHE A 6 -6.01 -9.71 -6.80
CA PHE A 6 -5.52 -8.58 -6.00
C PHE A 6 -6.13 -7.25 -6.46
N LYS A 7 -6.19 -6.99 -7.77
CA LYS A 7 -6.82 -5.77 -8.31
C LYS A 7 -8.31 -5.65 -7.98
N ARG A 8 -9.03 -6.78 -7.85
CA ARG A 8 -10.49 -6.82 -7.66
C ARG A 8 -10.89 -6.80 -6.18
N LEU A 9 -10.19 -7.52 -5.31
CA LEU A 9 -10.60 -7.85 -3.94
C LEU A 9 -10.68 -6.65 -2.97
N TRP A 10 -10.01 -5.54 -3.29
CA TRP A 10 -9.95 -4.35 -2.42
C TRP A 10 -10.68 -3.13 -2.99
N ARG A 11 -11.50 -3.33 -4.03
CA ARG A 11 -12.40 -2.28 -4.55
C ARG A 11 -13.59 -2.08 -3.62
N ILE A 12 -13.41 -1.33 -2.53
CA ILE A 12 -14.53 -0.71 -1.82
C ILE A 12 -14.93 0.55 -2.59
N ASN A 13 -16.19 0.69 -2.96
CA ASN A 13 -16.66 1.78 -3.81
C ASN A 13 -16.97 3.04 -2.97
N PHE A 14 -15.94 3.82 -2.65
CA PHE A 14 -16.06 5.13 -2.00
C PHE A 14 -16.12 6.30 -2.98
N SER A 15 -16.55 6.07 -4.23
CA SER A 15 -16.74 7.13 -5.23
C SER A 15 -17.63 8.28 -4.73
N VAL A 16 -18.49 8.00 -3.77
CA VAL A 16 -19.34 8.98 -3.05
C VAL A 16 -18.51 9.99 -2.22
N PHE A 17 -17.31 9.61 -1.75
CA PHE A 17 -16.46 10.46 -0.90
C PHE A 17 -15.25 11.05 -1.63
N THR A 18 -14.90 10.53 -2.81
CA THR A 18 -13.87 11.14 -3.65
C THR A 18 -14.50 12.23 -4.54
N LYS A 19 -14.94 13.34 -3.92
CA LYS A 19 -14.81 14.62 -4.60
C LYS A 19 -13.32 14.76 -4.87
N LYS A 20 -12.94 14.60 -6.13
CA LYS A 20 -11.70 14.91 -6.86
C LYS A 20 -10.52 15.56 -6.10
N ASP A 21 -10.15 15.10 -4.91
CA ASP A 21 -8.91 15.47 -4.24
C ASP A 21 -7.82 14.58 -4.80
N ILE A 22 -7.39 14.99 -5.99
CA ILE A 22 -6.08 14.70 -6.54
C ILE A 22 -5.11 15.38 -5.57
N PHE A 23 -4.72 14.67 -4.52
CA PHE A 23 -3.42 14.95 -3.90
C PHE A 23 -2.39 14.64 -4.96
N ASN A 24 -2.05 15.66 -5.74
CA ASN A 24 -0.93 15.68 -6.66
C ASN A 24 0.31 15.34 -5.84
N THR A 25 0.69 14.06 -5.83
CA THR A 25 2.05 13.68 -5.46
C THR A 25 2.91 14.11 -6.64
N ARG A 26 3.19 15.42 -6.69
CA ARG A 26 3.89 16.12 -7.77
C ARG A 26 5.35 15.68 -7.88
N ASN A 27 5.83 14.89 -6.92
CA ASN A 27 7.14 14.28 -6.89
C ASN A 27 6.97 12.76 -6.80
N GLY A 28 7.85 12.02 -7.48
CA GLY A 28 7.75 10.58 -7.70
C GLY A 28 7.35 9.73 -6.49
N LEU A 29 6.76 8.58 -6.81
CA LEU A 29 6.33 7.50 -5.94
C LEU A 29 7.52 6.93 -5.13
N GLY A 30 8.05 7.68 -4.16
CA GLY A 30 9.19 7.28 -3.33
C GLY A 30 8.76 6.63 -2.01
N VAL A 31 9.71 5.99 -1.31
CA VAL A 31 9.60 5.35 0.02
C VAL A 31 8.65 6.10 0.96
N ASN A 32 8.74 7.44 0.96
CA ASN A 32 8.02 8.33 1.85
C ASN A 32 6.50 8.20 1.73
N THR A 33 5.97 7.90 0.54
CA THR A 33 4.53 7.79 0.34
C THR A 33 3.95 6.58 1.06
N PHE A 34 4.55 5.39 0.89
CA PHE A 34 4.05 4.17 1.53
C PHE A 34 4.16 4.25 3.06
N ILE A 35 5.30 4.71 3.56
CA ILE A 35 5.50 4.89 5.01
C ILE A 35 4.53 5.92 5.58
N TYR A 36 4.27 7.02 4.87
CA TYR A 36 3.31 8.04 5.29
C TYR A 36 1.90 7.47 5.46
N TYR A 37 1.39 6.75 4.45
CA TYR A 37 0.07 6.09 4.56
C TYR A 37 0.03 5.06 5.69
N GLY A 38 1.12 4.30 5.89
CA GLY A 38 1.24 3.38 7.03
C GLY A 38 1.16 4.07 8.38
N ARG A 39 1.85 5.21 8.56
CA ARG A 39 1.81 5.98 9.82
C ARG A 39 0.42 6.55 10.10
N ILE A 40 -0.24 7.13 9.09
CA ILE A 40 -1.61 7.64 9.28
C ILE A 40 -2.57 6.50 9.58
N TYR A 41 -2.40 5.33 8.96
CA TYR A 41 -3.25 4.18 9.26
C TYR A 41 -3.08 3.72 10.71
N ILE A 42 -1.84 3.69 11.23
CA ILE A 42 -1.57 3.36 12.64
C ILE A 42 -2.25 4.37 13.56
N LEU A 43 -2.16 5.67 13.25
CA LEU A 43 -2.84 6.72 14.03
C LEU A 43 -4.36 6.56 13.97
N ALA A 44 -4.93 6.34 12.79
CA ALA A 44 -6.37 6.12 12.63
C ALA A 44 -6.85 4.90 13.43
N ASN A 45 -6.04 3.83 13.47
CA ASN A 45 -6.32 2.66 14.29
C ASN A 45 -6.24 2.97 15.79
N TYR A 46 -5.23 3.73 16.21
CA TYR A 46 -5.06 4.14 17.61
C TYR A 46 -6.26 4.96 18.12
N TYR A 47 -6.78 5.87 17.29
CA TYR A 47 -7.94 6.70 17.62
C TYR A 47 -9.29 6.05 17.25
N GLY A 48 -9.32 4.81 16.77
CA GLY A 48 -10.57 4.11 16.41
C GLY A 48 -11.33 4.72 15.22
N ILE A 49 -10.67 5.49 14.36
CA ILE A 49 -11.29 6.18 13.21
C ILE A 49 -11.40 5.20 12.03
N GLY A 50 -12.32 4.23 12.14
CA GLY A 50 -12.47 3.14 11.17
C GLY A 50 -12.66 3.61 9.72
N ARG A 51 -13.45 4.67 9.52
CA ARG A 51 -13.68 5.24 8.18
C ARG A 51 -12.41 5.79 7.54
N LEU A 52 -11.51 6.39 8.32
CA LEU A 52 -10.22 6.86 7.83
C LEU A 52 -9.32 5.67 7.48
N MET A 53 -9.34 4.61 8.28
CA MET A 53 -8.61 3.38 7.97
C MET A 53 -9.04 2.78 6.64
N ASP A 54 -10.35 2.71 6.35
CA ASP A 54 -10.87 2.18 5.08
C ASP A 54 -10.41 3.01 3.87
N ILE A 55 -10.47 4.35 3.98
CA ILE A 55 -10.00 5.26 2.92
C ILE A 55 -8.50 5.08 2.67
N LEU A 56 -7.70 5.01 3.74
CA LEU A 56 -6.25 4.85 3.63
C LEU A 56 -5.90 3.51 3.00
N LEU A 57 -6.59 2.43 3.38
CA LEU A 57 -6.37 1.10 2.84
C LEU A 57 -6.67 1.04 1.34
N GLN A 58 -7.76 1.68 0.91
CA GLN A 58 -8.13 1.76 -0.50
C GLN A 58 -7.12 2.60 -1.30
N LYS A 59 -6.73 3.77 -0.80
CA LYS A 59 -5.73 4.62 -1.47
C LYS A 59 -4.40 3.88 -1.58
N PHE A 60 -4.00 3.19 -0.52
CA PHE A 60 -2.78 2.40 -0.51
C PHE A 60 -2.84 1.25 -1.53
N HIS A 61 -3.96 0.53 -1.63
CA HIS A 61 -4.18 -0.46 -2.69
C HIS A 61 -4.07 0.15 -4.09
N GLN A 62 -4.69 1.31 -4.33
CA GLN A 62 -4.60 2.00 -5.63
C GLN A 62 -3.16 2.40 -5.96
N ILE A 63 -2.40 2.87 -4.97
CA ILE A 63 -0.99 3.23 -5.14
C ILE A 63 -0.18 1.98 -5.47
N LEU A 64 -0.41 0.85 -4.79
CA LEU A 64 0.25 -0.42 -5.12
C LEU A 64 -0.09 -0.93 -6.52
N VAL A 65 -1.34 -0.79 -6.97
CA VAL A 65 -1.75 -1.19 -8.32
C VAL A 65 -1.16 -0.27 -9.40
N LYS A 66 -1.11 1.04 -9.13
CA LYS A 66 -0.53 2.05 -10.05
C LYS A 66 1.00 2.03 -10.07
N SER A 67 1.60 1.66 -8.94
CA SER A 67 2.99 1.25 -8.83
C SER A 67 3.15 -0.07 -9.57
N LYS A 68 3.15 0.01 -10.92
CA LYS A 68 3.91 -0.97 -11.70
C LYS A 68 5.29 -1.05 -11.04
N ILE A 69 5.93 -2.21 -11.10
CA ILE A 69 7.25 -2.39 -10.53
C ILE A 69 8.28 -2.09 -11.65
N PRO A 70 8.64 -0.83 -11.97
CA PRO A 70 9.86 -0.59 -12.71
C PRO A 70 11.03 -0.83 -11.76
N LYS A 71 12.19 -1.19 -12.33
CA LYS A 71 13.43 -1.42 -11.59
C LYS A 71 13.82 -0.29 -10.63
N THR A 72 13.31 0.92 -10.85
CA THR A 72 13.53 2.12 -10.04
C THR A 72 12.78 2.16 -8.70
N ASN A 73 11.66 1.45 -8.54
CA ASN A 73 10.84 1.53 -7.31
C ASN A 73 11.08 0.35 -6.35
N PHE A 74 12.08 -0.49 -6.60
CA PHE A 74 12.33 -1.68 -5.78
C PHE A 74 12.78 -1.35 -4.35
N ASN A 75 13.67 -0.38 -4.18
CA ASN A 75 14.09 0.07 -2.86
C ASN A 75 12.91 0.61 -2.05
N ASP A 76 11.93 1.23 -2.72
CA ASP A 76 10.72 1.73 -2.08
C ASP A 76 9.85 0.60 -1.54
N ILE A 77 9.71 -0.49 -2.31
CA ILE A 77 8.97 -1.68 -1.89
C ILE A 77 9.71 -2.39 -0.74
N VAL A 78 11.03 -2.57 -0.83
CA VAL A 78 11.82 -3.21 0.25
C VAL A 78 11.73 -2.40 1.54
N ALA A 79 11.92 -1.08 1.47
CA ALA A 79 11.82 -0.20 2.63
C ALA A 79 10.41 -0.19 3.23
N MET A 80 9.39 -0.24 2.37
CA MET A 80 8.00 -0.40 2.76
C MET A 80 7.79 -1.70 3.54
N VAL A 81 8.22 -2.85 3.00
CA VAL A 81 8.10 -4.16 3.66
C VAL A 81 8.82 -4.15 5.01
N ARG A 82 10.07 -3.67 5.06
CA ARG A 82 10.81 -3.53 6.32
C ARG A 82 10.07 -2.69 7.34
N PHE A 83 9.48 -1.57 6.94
CA PHE A 83 8.67 -0.73 7.83
C PHE A 83 7.46 -1.47 8.39
N TYR A 84 6.71 -2.18 7.54
CA TYR A 84 5.49 -2.88 7.92
C TYR A 84 5.71 -4.13 8.76
N TYR A 85 6.88 -4.76 8.64
CA TYR A 85 7.26 -5.93 9.44
C TYR A 85 8.01 -5.57 10.73
N ALA A 86 8.75 -4.46 10.76
CA ALA A 86 9.47 -4.00 11.95
C ALA A 86 8.57 -3.31 12.99
N LYS A 87 7.40 -2.79 12.59
CA LYS A 87 6.47 -2.09 13.48
C LYS A 87 5.22 -2.92 13.77
N LEU A 88 4.59 -2.63 14.91
CA LEU A 88 3.22 -3.06 15.23
C LEU A 88 2.23 -2.36 14.30
N VAL A 89 2.08 -2.90 13.09
CA VAL A 89 1.10 -2.43 12.12
C VAL A 89 -0.16 -3.26 12.23
N PRO A 90 -1.36 -2.64 12.22
CA PRO A 90 -2.61 -3.40 12.30
C PRO A 90 -2.74 -4.46 11.20
N GLU A 91 -3.35 -5.58 11.56
CA GLU A 91 -3.33 -6.80 10.76
C GLU A 91 -3.93 -6.62 9.36
N LYS A 92 -5.00 -5.83 9.21
CA LYS A 92 -5.62 -5.53 7.90
C LYS A 92 -4.63 -4.93 6.90
N LEU A 93 -3.81 -3.98 7.35
CA LEU A 93 -2.81 -3.35 6.49
C LEU A 93 -1.67 -4.33 6.18
N LYS A 94 -1.25 -5.14 7.16
CA LYS A 94 -0.25 -6.19 6.95
C LYS A 94 -0.71 -7.23 5.92
N ARG A 95 -1.97 -7.69 5.98
CA ARG A 95 -2.55 -8.64 5.02
C ARG A 95 -2.53 -8.10 3.59
N LEU A 96 -2.85 -6.81 3.40
CA LEU A 96 -2.78 -6.18 2.09
C LEU A 96 -1.36 -6.19 1.52
N VAL A 97 -0.36 -5.82 2.34
CA VAL A 97 1.05 -5.83 1.95
C VAL A 97 1.53 -7.25 1.64
N VAL A 98 1.19 -8.23 2.48
CA VAL A 98 1.50 -9.65 2.24
C VAL A 98 0.92 -10.10 0.91
N TYR A 99 -0.35 -9.81 0.63
CA TYR A 99 -0.99 -10.25 -0.59
C TYR A 99 -0.37 -9.62 -1.84
N TYR A 100 0.07 -8.36 -1.75
CA TYR A 100 0.85 -7.71 -2.80
C TYR A 100 2.20 -8.39 -3.04
N ILE A 101 2.94 -8.72 -1.97
CA ILE A 101 4.21 -9.44 -2.05
C ILE A 101 4.00 -10.81 -2.70
N SER A 102 3.00 -11.57 -2.25
CA SER A 102 2.69 -12.89 -2.81
C SER A 102 2.39 -12.83 -4.31
N CYS A 103 1.70 -11.78 -4.78
CA CYS A 103 1.42 -11.59 -6.20
C CYS A 103 2.67 -11.27 -7.03
N ASN A 104 3.70 -10.68 -6.41
CA ASN A 104 4.91 -10.23 -7.09
C ASN A 104 6.16 -11.02 -6.64
N LEU A 105 5.97 -12.15 -5.95
CA LEU A 105 7.04 -12.91 -5.30
C LEU A 105 8.11 -13.33 -6.32
N GLU A 106 7.70 -13.80 -7.50
CA GLU A 106 8.61 -14.23 -8.57
C GLU A 106 9.53 -13.10 -9.07
N ILE A 107 9.07 -11.85 -8.97
CA ILE A 107 9.82 -10.66 -9.35
C ILE A 107 10.69 -10.22 -8.17
N LEU A 108 10.13 -10.19 -6.97
CA LEU A 108 10.79 -9.73 -5.74
C LEU A 108 11.92 -10.67 -5.31
N TRP A 109 11.75 -11.99 -5.45
CA TRP A 109 12.76 -13.00 -5.10
C TRP A 109 14.04 -12.91 -5.94
N LYS A 110 13.98 -12.28 -7.12
CA LYS A 110 15.17 -12.05 -7.96
C LYS A 110 16.01 -10.86 -7.50
N ILE A 111 15.56 -10.12 -6.49
CA ILE A 111 16.24 -8.96 -5.93
C ILE A 111 17.07 -9.43 -4.73
N LYS A 112 18.38 -9.18 -4.75
CA LYS A 112 19.30 -9.60 -3.67
C LYS A 112 18.97 -9.03 -2.28
N GLU A 113 18.24 -7.92 -2.22
CA GLU A 113 17.98 -7.14 -1.00
C GLU A 113 16.63 -7.46 -0.33
N PHE A 114 15.78 -8.24 -1.02
CA PHE A 114 14.47 -8.68 -0.56
C PHE A 114 14.58 -10.01 0.19
#